data_AF-A0A1E8YR47-F1
#
_entry.id   AF-A0A1E8YR47-F1
#
_cell.length_a   1.000
_cell.length_b   1.000
_cell.length_c   1.000
_cell.angle_alpha   90.00
_cell.angle_beta   90.00
_cell.angle_gamma   90.00
#
_symmetry.space_group_name_H-M   'P 1'
#
loop_
_entity.id
_entity.type
_entity.pdbx_description
1 polymer ?
#
loop_
_entity_poly.entity_id
_entity_poly.type
_entity_poly.pdbx_seq_one_letter_code
_entity_poly.pdbx_strand_id
1 'polypeptide(L)'
;MENFNQIEKLRQLQTELKENSAQSNLANFENLVGVYLGVEPKIHYPKLKDQDGNKVKDEKGNDMRSEVSDGWTYTFSEFGTSKQIKVVLNKQINFKLLTAYSISGKGYDIKSGGMYFLELDTKVANY
;
A
#
# COMPACT_ATOMS: atom_id res chain seq x y z
N MET A 1 -40.18 14.84 18.51
CA MET A 1 -39.36 14.97 17.29
C MET A 1 -37.92 14.76 17.70
N GLU A 2 -37.38 13.55 17.61
CA GLU A 2 -35.95 13.30 17.77
C GLU A 2 -35.65 11.94 17.14
N ASN A 3 -35.38 11.94 15.83
CA ASN A 3 -34.92 10.75 15.11
C ASN A 3 -33.86 11.10 14.04
N PHE A 4 -33.42 12.37 13.99
CA PHE A 4 -32.43 12.84 13.02
C PHE A 4 -31.00 12.42 13.40
N ASN A 5 -30.63 12.43 14.69
CA ASN A 5 -29.27 12.11 15.16
C ASN A 5 -28.88 10.62 14.98
N GLN A 6 -29.84 9.70 15.17
CA GLN A 6 -29.55 8.26 15.05
C GLN A 6 -29.33 7.85 13.59
N ILE A 7 -30.10 8.40 12.64
CA ILE A 7 -29.91 8.11 11.22
C ILE A 7 -28.56 8.64 10.72
N GLU A 8 -28.13 9.82 11.19
CA GLU A 8 -26.82 10.38 10.86
C GLU A 8 -25.66 9.56 11.44
N LYS A 9 -25.76 9.13 12.70
CA LYS A 9 -24.79 8.21 13.31
C LYS A 9 -24.73 6.86 12.59
N LEU A 10 -25.87 6.31 12.18
CA LEU A 10 -25.92 5.05 11.44
C LEU A 10 -25.34 5.19 10.02
N ARG A 11 -25.49 6.36 9.39
CA ARG A 11 -24.83 6.67 8.12
C ARG A 11 -23.32 6.80 8.28
N GLN A 12 -22.85 7.51 9.31
CA GLN A 12 -21.43 7.58 9.63
C GLN A 12 -20.84 6.20 9.92
N LEU A 13 -21.54 5.37 10.71
CA LEU A 13 -21.12 3.99 10.96
C LEU A 13 -21.09 3.15 9.68
N GLN A 14 -22.06 3.32 8.77
CA GLN A 14 -22.04 2.65 7.47
C GLN A 14 -20.89 3.15 6.58
N THR A 15 -20.56 4.44 6.60
CA THR A 15 -19.42 4.99 5.86
C THR A 15 -18.11 4.49 6.42
N GLU A 16 -17.92 4.52 7.74
CA GLU A 16 -16.75 3.95 8.42
C GLU A 16 -16.63 2.44 8.16
N LEU A 17 -17.73 1.69 8.21
CA LEU A 17 -17.72 0.25 7.90
C LEU A 17 -17.45 -0.01 6.41
N LYS A 18 -17.86 0.88 5.50
CA LYS A 18 -17.54 0.82 4.06
C LYS A 18 -16.08 1.17 3.78
N GLU A 19 -15.53 2.16 4.48
CA GLU A 19 -14.11 2.53 4.43
C GLU A 19 -13.22 1.41 4.98
N ASN A 20 -13.62 0.80 6.10
CA ASN A 20 -12.94 -0.34 6.71
C ASN A 20 -13.16 -1.66 5.94
N SER A 21 -14.27 -1.83 5.20
CA SER A 21 -14.50 -3.00 4.34
C SER A 21 -13.94 -2.85 2.93
N ALA A 22 -13.71 -1.63 2.43
CA ALA A 22 -12.82 -1.36 1.30
C ALA A 22 -11.34 -1.70 1.62
N GLN A 23 -11.04 -1.90 2.91
CA GLN A 23 -9.79 -2.38 3.47
C GLN A 23 -9.69 -3.93 3.54
N SER A 24 -10.67 -4.70 3.04
CA SER A 24 -10.77 -6.16 3.29
C SER A 24 -9.74 -7.06 2.58
N ASN A 25 -8.69 -6.51 1.97
CA ASN A 25 -7.55 -7.30 1.44
C ASN A 25 -6.20 -6.74 1.88
N LEU A 26 -6.17 -5.69 2.71
CA LEU A 26 -4.94 -5.07 3.16
C LEU A 26 -4.39 -5.86 4.36
N ALA A 27 -3.42 -6.73 4.11
CA ALA A 27 -2.77 -7.54 5.13
C ALA A 27 -1.62 -6.78 5.81
N ASN A 28 -1.41 -7.06 7.09
CA ASN A 28 -0.24 -6.58 7.83
C ASN A 28 0.91 -7.59 7.68
N PHE A 29 2.07 -7.13 7.25
CA PHE A 29 3.28 -7.93 7.10
C PHE A 29 4.34 -7.41 8.05
N GLU A 30 4.86 -8.26 8.94
CA GLU A 30 5.80 -7.82 9.99
C GLU A 30 7.25 -8.21 9.74
N ASN A 31 7.51 -9.29 9.00
CA ASN A 31 8.85 -9.89 8.88
C ASN A 31 9.14 -10.44 7.47
N LEU A 32 8.87 -9.66 6.42
CA LEU A 32 9.34 -10.05 5.09
C LEU A 32 10.84 -9.80 4.99
N VAL A 33 11.60 -10.81 4.59
CA VAL A 33 13.05 -10.68 4.39
C VAL A 33 13.33 -10.49 2.91
N GLY A 34 13.85 -9.32 2.54
CA GLY A 34 14.13 -8.97 1.15
C GLY A 34 15.60 -8.65 0.91
N VAL A 35 16.16 -9.13 -0.20
CA VAL A 35 17.50 -8.76 -0.66
C VAL A 35 17.39 -7.64 -1.69
N TYR A 36 18.16 -6.56 -1.51
CA TYR A 36 18.20 -5.47 -2.48
C TYR A 36 19.15 -5.80 -3.64
N LEU A 37 18.61 -5.83 -4.85
CA LEU A 37 19.35 -6.21 -6.07
C LEU A 37 19.70 -5.02 -6.98
N GLY A 38 19.62 -3.79 -6.46
CA GLY A 38 20.02 -2.59 -7.22
C GLY A 38 18.97 -2.08 -8.19
N VAL A 39 17.70 -2.47 -8.02
CA VAL A 39 16.60 -1.91 -8.83
C VAL A 39 16.40 -0.44 -8.46
N GLU A 40 16.45 0.44 -9.46
CA GLU A 40 16.21 1.87 -9.26
C GLU A 40 14.80 2.13 -8.71
N PRO A 41 14.65 2.94 -7.64
CA PRO A 41 13.35 3.26 -7.09
C PRO A 41 12.55 4.13 -8.05
N LYS A 42 11.24 3.87 -8.12
CA LYS A 42 10.31 4.64 -8.96
C LYS A 42 9.52 5.60 -8.10
N ILE A 43 9.21 6.79 -8.61
CA ILE A 43 8.31 7.73 -7.93
C ILE A 43 6.95 7.05 -7.73
N HIS A 44 6.44 7.07 -6.51
CA HIS A 44 5.10 6.60 -6.20
C HIS A 44 4.08 7.72 -6.37
N TYR A 45 2.96 7.37 -7.00
CA TYR A 45 1.80 8.23 -7.15
C TYR A 45 0.60 7.46 -6.57
N PRO A 46 0.01 7.94 -5.47
CA PRO A 46 -1.09 7.24 -4.82
C PRO A 46 -2.33 7.24 -5.73
N LYS A 47 -3.24 6.29 -5.51
CA LYS A 47 -4.53 6.28 -6.21
C LYS A 47 -5.38 7.46 -5.72
N LEU A 48 -6.04 8.14 -6.65
CA LEU A 48 -7.02 9.17 -6.29
C LEU A 48 -8.23 8.51 -5.64
N LYS A 49 -8.68 9.13 -4.55
CA LYS A 49 -9.93 8.79 -3.87
C LYS A 49 -10.89 9.95 -3.98
N ASP A 50 -12.17 9.66 -4.17
CA ASP A 50 -13.23 10.66 -4.08
C ASP A 50 -13.53 11.04 -2.62
N GLN A 51 -14.48 11.95 -2.41
CA GLN A 51 -14.88 12.43 -1.09
C GLN A 51 -15.46 11.31 -0.19
N ASP A 52 -15.90 10.21 -0.80
CA ASP A 52 -16.45 9.03 -0.12
C ASP A 52 -15.40 7.92 0.05
N GLY A 53 -14.12 8.20 -0.24
CA GLY A 53 -13.00 7.28 -0.09
C GLY A 53 -12.88 6.20 -1.18
N ASN A 54 -13.72 6.24 -2.22
CA ASN A 54 -13.67 5.29 -3.32
C ASN A 54 -12.61 5.68 -4.35
N LYS A 55 -12.01 4.68 -5.00
CA LYS A 55 -11.01 4.89 -6.05
C LYS A 55 -11.67 5.57 -7.26
N VAL A 56 -11.16 6.74 -7.63
CA VAL A 56 -11.60 7.43 -8.85
C VAL A 56 -11.09 6.64 -10.05
N LYS A 57 -11.97 6.36 -11.01
CA LYS A 57 -11.64 5.63 -12.23
C LYS A 57 -11.68 6.56 -13.44
N ASP A 58 -10.80 6.32 -14.40
CA ASP A 58 -10.84 6.98 -15.70
C ASP A 58 -11.99 6.45 -16.57
N GLU A 59 -12.20 7.06 -17.73
CA GLU A 59 -13.22 6.67 -18.71
C GLU A 59 -13.07 5.22 -19.23
N LYS A 60 -11.90 4.60 -19.03
CA LYS A 60 -11.58 3.23 -19.41
C LYS A 60 -11.70 2.24 -18.23
N GLY A 61 -12.07 2.73 -17.05
CA GLY A 61 -12.25 1.94 -15.83
C GLY A 61 -10.97 1.67 -15.03
N ASN A 62 -9.85 2.33 -15.33
CA ASN A 62 -8.60 2.22 -14.58
C ASN A 62 -8.57 3.18 -13.40
N ASP A 63 -7.96 2.76 -12.29
CA ASP A 63 -7.76 3.65 -11.13
C ASP A 63 -6.86 4.84 -11.48
N MET A 64 -7.39 6.05 -11.33
CA MET A 64 -6.63 7.28 -11.52
C MET A 64 -5.59 7.47 -10.42
N ARG A 65 -4.49 8.13 -10.77
CA ARG A 65 -3.35 8.40 -9.88
C ARG A 65 -3.26 9.90 -9.61
N SER A 66 -2.81 10.25 -8.41
CA SER A 66 -2.50 11.62 -8.04
C SER A 66 -1.34 12.14 -8.89
N GLU A 67 -1.38 13.41 -9.26
CA GLU A 67 -0.22 14.11 -9.86
C GLU A 67 0.84 14.46 -8.80
N VAL A 68 0.43 14.50 -7.52
CA VAL A 68 1.31 14.71 -6.38
C VAL A 68 1.86 13.37 -5.91
N SER A 69 3.18 13.25 -5.86
CA SER A 69 3.87 12.09 -5.31
C SER A 69 3.87 12.10 -3.78
N ASP A 70 3.79 10.92 -3.19
CA ASP A 70 3.86 10.67 -1.75
C ASP A 70 5.11 9.85 -1.34
N GLY A 71 5.98 9.50 -2.29
CA GLY A 71 7.16 8.71 -2.00
C GLY A 71 7.76 7.97 -3.19
N TRP A 72 8.43 6.87 -2.86
CA TRP A 72 9.26 6.07 -3.76
C TRP A 72 8.96 4.59 -3.57
N THR A 73 8.67 3.89 -4.66
CA THR A 73 8.52 2.44 -4.68
C THR A 73 9.89 1.78 -4.88
N TYR A 74 10.33 1.05 -3.86
CA TYR A 74 11.52 0.20 -3.91
C TYR A 74 11.14 -1.24 -4.22
N THR A 75 12.08 -1.99 -4.81
CA THR A 75 11.88 -3.40 -5.18
C THR A 75 12.99 -4.26 -4.58
N PHE A 76 12.60 -5.30 -3.86
CA PHE A 76 13.47 -6.32 -3.28
C PHE A 76 13.06 -7.71 -3.80
N SER A 77 13.96 -8.67 -3.69
CA SER A 77 13.66 -10.09 -3.90
C SER A 77 13.46 -10.76 -2.54
N GLU A 78 12.30 -11.38 -2.30
CA GLU A 78 12.03 -12.16 -1.09
C GLU A 78 13.04 -13.31 -0.97
N PHE A 79 13.63 -13.45 0.21
CA PHE A 79 14.51 -14.55 0.52
C PHE A 79 13.73 -15.88 0.56
N GLY A 80 14.28 -16.92 -0.08
CA GLY A 80 13.69 -18.27 -0.11
C GLY A 80 12.70 -18.51 -1.26
N THR A 81 11.86 -17.54 -1.62
CA THR A 81 10.84 -17.71 -2.68
C THR A 81 11.15 -16.92 -3.96
N SER A 82 12.02 -15.92 -3.87
CA SER A 82 12.27 -14.93 -4.91
C SER A 82 11.03 -14.12 -5.36
N LYS A 83 9.94 -14.11 -4.57
CA LYS A 83 8.81 -13.21 -4.82
C LYS A 83 9.28 -11.76 -4.82
N GLN A 84 8.68 -10.92 -5.65
CA GLN A 84 9.02 -9.51 -5.67
C GLN A 84 8.39 -8.81 -4.46
N ILE A 85 9.16 -8.08 -3.66
CA ILE A 85 8.63 -7.21 -2.60
C ILE A 85 8.73 -5.77 -3.09
N LYS A 86 7.59 -5.14 -3.35
CA LYS A 86 7.50 -3.70 -3.61
C LYS A 86 7.06 -3.00 -2.34
N VAL A 87 7.82 -1.98 -1.95
CA VAL A 87 7.53 -1.19 -0.75
C VAL A 87 7.59 0.30 -1.08
N VAL A 88 6.55 1.04 -0.73
CA VAL A 88 6.51 2.49 -0.85
C VAL A 88 7.17 3.11 0.38
N LEU A 89 8.07 4.06 0.20
CA LEU A 89 8.73 4.81 1.28
C LEU A 89 8.62 6.31 1.00
N ASN A 90 8.34 7.11 2.03
CA ASN A 90 8.15 8.56 1.88
C ASN A 90 9.44 9.34 1.59
N LYS A 91 10.60 8.69 1.63
CA LYS A 91 11.92 9.28 1.41
C LYS A 91 12.76 8.36 0.54
N GLN A 92 13.69 8.96 -0.21
CA GLN A 92 14.73 8.18 -0.86
C GLN A 92 15.70 7.64 0.18
N ILE A 93 15.95 6.34 0.11
CA ILE A 93 16.94 5.61 0.88
C ILE A 93 17.90 4.93 -0.10
N ASN A 94 19.20 5.03 0.19
CA ASN A 94 20.24 4.32 -0.53
C ASN A 94 20.46 2.94 0.13
N PHE A 95 19.81 1.92 -0.41
CA PHE A 95 20.03 0.54 0.03
C PHE A 95 21.34 -0.03 -0.53
N LYS A 96 22.02 -0.84 0.28
CA LYS A 96 23.26 -1.49 -0.09
C LYS A 96 22.95 -2.71 -0.95
N LEU A 97 23.67 -2.83 -2.07
CA LEU A 97 23.54 -3.96 -3.00
C LEU A 97 23.82 -5.30 -2.29
N LEU A 98 23.05 -6.34 -2.65
CA LEU A 98 23.14 -7.70 -2.10
C LEU A 98 22.99 -7.79 -0.56
N THR A 99 22.41 -6.78 0.07
CA THR A 99 22.16 -6.78 1.52
C THR A 99 20.72 -7.18 1.81
N ALA A 100 20.54 -7.97 2.87
CA ALA A 100 19.24 -8.39 3.37
C ALA A 100 18.64 -7.35 4.31
N TYR A 101 17.34 -7.14 4.17
CA TYR A 101 16.56 -6.18 4.94
C TYR A 101 15.30 -6.84 5.50
N SER A 102 14.95 -6.47 6.72
CA SER A 102 13.61 -6.72 7.27
C SER A 102 12.65 -5.64 6.76
N ILE A 103 11.53 -6.08 6.19
CA ILE A 103 10.52 -5.24 5.55
C ILE A 103 9.17 -5.52 6.21
N SER A 104 8.52 -4.46 6.66
CA SER A 104 7.18 -4.51 7.24
C SER A 104 6.28 -3.38 6.73
N GLY A 105 4.98 -3.56 6.89
CA GLY A 105 3.96 -2.60 6.50
C GLY A 105 2.64 -3.29 6.15
N LYS A 106 1.65 -2.48 5.76
CA LYS A 106 0.36 -2.97 5.29
C LYS A 106 0.28 -2.91 3.76
N GLY A 107 -0.28 -3.96 3.18
CA GLY A 107 -0.32 -4.10 1.72
C GLY A 107 -1.01 -5.36 1.26
N TYR A 108 -0.62 -5.87 0.10
CA TYR A 108 -1.29 -6.97 -0.58
C TYR A 108 -0.30 -8.08 -0.99
N ASP A 109 -0.67 -9.34 -0.79
CA ASP A 109 -0.04 -10.50 -1.44
C ASP A 109 -0.74 -10.75 -2.78
N ILE A 110 -0.09 -10.35 -3.87
CA ILE A 110 -0.61 -10.45 -5.23
C ILE A 110 -0.10 -11.76 -5.82
N LYS A 111 -0.78 -12.85 -5.47
CA LYS A 111 -0.40 -14.23 -5.81
C LYS A 111 -0.22 -14.44 -7.31
N SER A 112 -1.10 -13.88 -8.14
CA SER A 112 -1.02 -13.98 -9.61
C SER A 112 0.24 -13.34 -10.20
N GLY A 113 0.80 -12.33 -9.52
CA GLY A 113 2.02 -11.64 -9.93
C GLY A 113 3.27 -12.09 -9.17
N GLY A 114 3.15 -13.05 -8.23
CA GLY A 114 4.27 -13.48 -7.40
C GLY A 114 4.91 -12.34 -6.61
N MET A 115 4.11 -11.39 -6.10
CA MET A 115 4.65 -10.19 -5.45
C MET A 115 3.87 -9.74 -4.22
N TYR A 116 4.56 -9.12 -3.28
CA TYR A 116 3.98 -8.29 -2.23
C TYR A 116 4.05 -6.82 -2.64
N PHE A 117 2.99 -6.08 -2.36
CA PHE A 117 2.96 -4.63 -2.54
C PHE A 117 2.53 -3.97 -1.23
N LEU A 118 3.49 -3.35 -0.53
CA LEU A 118 3.32 -2.65 0.73
C LEU A 118 3.28 -1.14 0.47
N GLU A 119 2.21 -0.49 0.91
CA GLU A 119 2.00 0.94 0.62
C GLU A 119 1.66 1.79 1.86
N LEU A 120 1.27 1.18 2.99
CA LEU A 120 0.94 1.91 4.22
C LEU A 120 1.81 1.44 5.40
N ASP A 121 2.11 2.36 6.32
CA ASP A 121 2.88 2.12 7.56
C ASP A 121 4.19 1.34 7.33
N THR A 122 4.84 1.59 6.19
CA THR A 122 5.98 0.82 5.72
C THR A 122 7.27 1.13 6.46
N LYS A 123 8.06 0.10 6.73
CA LYS A 123 9.38 0.20 7.36
C LYS A 123 10.34 -0.78 6.70
N VAL A 124 11.58 -0.33 6.52
CA VAL A 124 12.69 -1.15 6.06
C VAL A 124 13.86 -0.93 7.00
N ALA A 125 14.41 -2.00 7.56
CA ALA A 125 15.56 -1.99 8.45
C ALA A 125 16.57 -3.04 7.99
N ASN A 126 17.86 -2.85 8.31
CA ASN A 126 18.84 -3.93 8.11
C ASN A 126 18.38 -5.16 8.91
N TYR A 127 18.49 -6.34 8.30
CA TYR A 127 18.15 -7.61 8.94
C TYR A 127 19.19 -8.00 9.99
#